data_AF-A0A3B3V7A4-F1
#
_entry.id   AF-A0A3B3V7A4-F1
#
_cell.length_a   1.000
_cell.length_b   1.000
_cell.length_c   1.000
_cell.angle_alpha   90.00
_cell.angle_beta   90.00
_cell.angle_gamma   90.00
#
_symmetry.space_group_name_H-M   'P 1'
#
loop_
_entity.id
_entity.type
_entity.pdbx_description
1 polymer ?
#
loop_
_entity_poly.entity_id
_entity_poly.type
_entity_poly.pdbx_seq_one_letter_code
_entity_poly.pdbx_strand_id
1 'polypeptide(L)'
;TWPNNERPSTRTDRLAVGFSTTIKDAILVRIDSAPRLGDYIMLHIEQGKIGVTFNIGTVDISVKESNTEVNDGKYHLVRFTRNGGNATLQVDNWPVNEHFPSGNSDIERYQMANKKIPFKYTRPVEDWLQEKGRQLTIFNTQATISIGGNDRKRPYQGQLSGLYYNGLKVLNMAAEGHPNIKVNGSVRLVGDVPTSRGATRTTTSMPPEMSTTFIETTTTLSTTTTRKQRSPPSIQVQLFGTNERCTSEGFLQYAPSPSQ
;
A
#
# COMPACT_ATOMS: atom_id res chain seq x y z
N THR A 1 9.17 -4.93 -0.89
CA THR A 1 9.42 -5.86 -2.02
C THR A 1 9.06 -7.26 -1.60
N TRP A 2 8.33 -8.01 -2.43
CA TRP A 2 8.08 -9.43 -2.14
C TRP A 2 9.32 -10.28 -2.41
N PRO A 3 9.63 -11.26 -1.55
CA PRO A 3 10.58 -12.32 -1.88
C PRO A 3 10.19 -13.03 -3.18
N ASN A 4 11.16 -13.51 -3.96
CA ASN A 4 10.91 -14.09 -5.29
C ASN A 4 9.88 -15.22 -5.29
N ASN A 5 9.89 -16.07 -4.25
CA ASN A 5 9.01 -17.23 -4.14
C ASN A 5 7.62 -16.90 -3.55
N GLU A 6 7.40 -15.64 -3.15
CA GLU A 6 6.17 -15.18 -2.49
C GLU A 6 5.42 -14.14 -3.32
N ARG A 7 5.81 -13.96 -4.59
CA ARG A 7 5.19 -12.98 -5.49
C ARG A 7 3.80 -13.45 -5.91
N PRO A 8 2.72 -12.74 -5.53
CA PRO A 8 1.37 -13.18 -5.85
C PRO A 8 1.03 -12.88 -7.32
N SER A 9 0.14 -13.71 -7.88
CA SER A 9 -0.57 -13.42 -9.13
C SER A 9 -2.06 -13.40 -8.84
N THR A 10 -2.77 -12.34 -9.25
CA THR A 10 -4.15 -12.11 -8.81
C THR A 10 -5.10 -11.84 -9.98
N ARG A 11 -6.33 -12.35 -9.88
CA ARG A 11 -7.45 -11.94 -10.76
C ARG A 11 -8.19 -10.73 -10.22
N THR A 12 -8.16 -10.56 -8.90
CA THR A 12 -8.83 -9.48 -8.19
C THR A 12 -7.85 -8.74 -7.31
N ASP A 13 -7.99 -7.41 -7.24
CA ASP A 13 -7.20 -6.58 -6.36
C ASP A 13 -8.09 -5.60 -5.61
N ARG A 14 -7.67 -5.26 -4.38
CA ARG A 14 -8.30 -4.24 -3.53
C ARG A 14 -7.21 -3.33 -2.97
N LEU A 15 -7.32 -2.05 -3.26
CA LEU A 15 -6.43 -1.00 -2.79
C LEU A 15 -7.26 0.07 -2.09
N ALA A 16 -6.83 0.50 -0.90
CA ALA A 16 -7.41 1.68 -0.24
C ALA A 16 -6.30 2.50 0.40
N VAL A 17 -6.43 3.83 0.36
CA VAL A 17 -5.49 4.74 1.01
C VAL A 17 -6.17 6.06 1.36
N GLY A 18 -5.93 6.54 2.58
CA GLY A 18 -6.27 7.89 2.98
C GLY A 18 -5.14 8.84 2.63
N PHE A 19 -5.44 10.00 2.07
CA PHE A 19 -4.43 10.97 1.65
C PHE A 19 -4.89 12.43 1.82
N SER A 20 -3.93 13.34 1.96
CA SER A 20 -4.16 14.79 1.87
C SER A 20 -3.01 15.47 1.16
N THR A 21 -3.29 16.33 0.20
CA THR A 21 -2.25 16.98 -0.62
C THR A 21 -2.76 18.27 -1.25
N THR A 22 -1.83 19.12 -1.67
CA THR A 22 -2.08 20.28 -2.54
C THR A 22 -1.44 20.11 -3.93
N ILE A 23 -0.80 18.97 -4.19
CA ILE A 23 -0.08 18.68 -5.43
C ILE A 23 -1.06 18.27 -6.53
N LYS A 24 -0.89 18.86 -7.72
CA LYS A 24 -1.74 18.60 -8.90
C LYS A 24 -1.32 17.38 -9.71
N ASP A 25 -0.08 16.93 -9.58
CA ASP A 25 0.46 15.80 -10.32
C ASP A 25 1.44 14.99 -9.46
N ALA A 26 1.09 13.75 -9.12
CA ALA A 26 1.90 12.88 -8.27
C ALA A 26 1.51 11.40 -8.39
N ILE A 27 2.46 10.49 -8.13
CA ILE A 27 2.16 9.07 -7.93
C ILE A 27 2.15 8.77 -6.43
N LEU A 28 1.03 8.26 -5.92
CA LEU A 28 0.87 7.93 -4.50
C LEU A 28 1.40 6.53 -4.23
N VAL A 29 0.89 5.54 -4.98
CA VAL A 29 1.21 4.13 -4.81
C VAL A 29 1.33 3.48 -6.17
N ARG A 30 2.35 2.65 -6.35
CA ARG A 30 2.48 1.82 -7.53
C ARG A 30 2.96 0.42 -7.20
N ILE A 31 2.24 -0.56 -7.72
CA ILE A 31 2.56 -1.98 -7.65
C ILE A 31 3.08 -2.40 -9.01
N ASP A 32 4.29 -2.95 -9.08
CA ASP A 32 4.87 -3.47 -10.32
C ASP A 32 5.04 -4.98 -10.25
N SER A 33 4.86 -5.64 -11.38
CA SER A 33 5.24 -7.02 -11.60
C SER A 33 6.77 -7.22 -11.58
N ALA A 34 7.18 -8.48 -11.61
CA ALA A 34 8.56 -8.85 -11.83
C ALA A 34 9.11 -8.25 -13.15
N PRO A 35 10.44 -7.99 -13.23
CA PRO A 35 11.05 -7.44 -14.42
C PRO A 35 10.67 -8.20 -15.69
N ARG A 36 10.38 -7.45 -16.77
CA ARG A 36 9.98 -7.92 -18.12
C ARG A 36 8.52 -8.33 -18.30
N LEU A 37 7.70 -8.37 -17.25
CA LEU A 37 6.26 -8.66 -17.40
C LEU A 37 5.44 -7.43 -17.78
N GLY A 38 5.81 -6.26 -17.27
CA GLY A 38 5.17 -4.99 -17.65
C GLY A 38 3.83 -4.73 -16.97
N ASP A 39 3.25 -5.70 -16.27
CA ASP A 39 2.03 -5.49 -15.49
C ASP A 39 2.28 -4.51 -14.33
N TYR A 40 1.32 -3.62 -14.06
CA TYR A 40 1.36 -2.70 -12.95
C TYR A 40 -0.04 -2.21 -12.53
N ILE A 41 -0.15 -1.71 -11.30
CA ILE A 41 -1.27 -0.88 -10.84
C ILE A 41 -0.68 0.41 -10.28
N MET A 42 -1.19 1.56 -10.70
CA MET A 42 -0.69 2.87 -10.30
C MET A 42 -1.84 3.77 -9.86
N LEU A 43 -1.84 4.14 -8.58
CA LEU A 43 -2.70 5.19 -8.03
C LEU A 43 -1.96 6.53 -8.12
N HIS A 44 -2.58 7.50 -8.78
CA HIS A 44 -1.95 8.78 -9.08
C HIS A 44 -2.96 9.92 -9.08
N ILE A 45 -2.44 11.14 -8.91
CA ILE A 45 -3.16 12.39 -9.12
C ILE A 45 -2.64 13.00 -10.41
N GLU A 46 -3.54 13.44 -11.28
CA GLU A 46 -3.24 14.15 -12.52
C GLU A 46 -4.21 15.32 -12.66
N GLN A 47 -3.69 16.53 -12.90
CA GLN A 47 -4.49 17.76 -12.93
C GLN A 47 -5.40 17.93 -11.70
N GLY A 48 -4.89 17.56 -10.52
CA GLY A 48 -5.63 17.64 -9.25
C GLY A 48 -6.66 16.53 -9.02
N LYS A 49 -6.83 15.62 -9.98
CA LYS A 49 -7.85 14.55 -9.94
C LYS A 49 -7.22 13.20 -9.68
N ILE A 50 -7.86 12.40 -8.83
CA ILE A 50 -7.37 11.07 -8.46
C ILE A 50 -7.81 10.03 -9.50
N GLY A 51 -6.91 9.12 -9.84
CA GLY A 51 -7.18 8.00 -10.74
C GLY A 51 -6.28 6.81 -10.49
N VAL A 52 -6.70 5.67 -11.02
CA VAL A 52 -5.90 4.46 -11.09
C VAL A 52 -5.73 4.08 -12.55
N THR A 53 -4.47 3.86 -12.94
CA THR A 53 -4.11 3.28 -14.23
C THR A 53 -3.42 1.96 -13.98
N PHE A 54 -3.81 0.91 -14.70
CA PHE A 54 -3.21 -0.40 -14.58
C PHE A 54 -3.05 -1.09 -15.93
N ASN A 55 -2.04 -1.96 -16.00
CA ASN A 55 -1.80 -2.83 -17.13
C ASN A 55 -1.63 -4.26 -16.61
N ILE A 56 -2.26 -5.22 -17.28
CA ILE A 56 -2.21 -6.64 -16.96
C ILE A 56 -1.92 -7.48 -18.21
N GLY A 57 -1.15 -6.90 -19.13
CA GLY A 57 -0.49 -7.56 -20.25
C GLY A 57 -0.96 -7.16 -21.65
N THR A 58 -1.88 -6.20 -21.79
CA THR A 58 -2.33 -5.70 -23.11
C THR A 58 -2.20 -4.19 -23.21
N VAL A 59 -3.14 -3.45 -22.63
CA VAL A 59 -3.25 -2.00 -22.73
C VAL A 59 -3.48 -1.40 -21.36
N ASP A 60 -3.12 -0.13 -21.21
CA ASP A 60 -3.38 0.63 -20.00
C ASP A 60 -4.89 0.88 -19.88
N ILE A 61 -5.45 0.49 -18.74
CA ILE A 61 -6.84 0.72 -18.36
C ILE A 61 -6.84 1.76 -17.25
N SER A 62 -7.67 2.80 -17.40
CA SER A 62 -7.76 3.88 -16.42
C SER A 62 -9.19 4.05 -15.92
N VAL A 63 -9.33 4.19 -14.60
CA VAL A 63 -10.55 4.62 -13.92
C VAL A 63 -10.20 5.84 -13.07
N LYS A 64 -10.97 6.91 -13.19
CA LYS A 64 -10.64 8.22 -12.57
C LYS A 64 -11.89 8.92 -12.08
N GLU A 65 -11.73 9.72 -11.03
CA GLU A 65 -12.73 10.73 -10.66
C GLU A 65 -12.52 11.96 -11.54
N SER A 66 -13.46 12.25 -12.44
CA SER A 66 -13.27 13.31 -13.45
C SER A 66 -13.88 14.65 -13.05
N ASN A 67 -14.78 14.68 -12.09
CA ASN A 67 -15.61 15.86 -11.79
C ASN A 67 -15.02 16.70 -10.67
N THR A 68 -14.29 16.08 -9.75
CA THR A 68 -13.87 16.74 -8.51
C THR A 68 -12.36 16.60 -8.29
N GLU A 69 -11.73 17.73 -8.01
CA GLU A 69 -10.32 17.81 -7.59
C GLU A 69 -10.17 17.38 -6.13
N VAL A 70 -9.06 16.73 -5.79
CA VAL A 70 -8.73 16.20 -4.45
C VAL A 70 -7.49 16.83 -3.85
N ASN A 71 -6.90 17.83 -4.53
CA ASN A 71 -5.70 18.53 -4.11
C ASN A 71 -6.02 19.81 -3.30
N ASP A 72 -7.09 19.77 -2.49
CA ASP A 72 -7.57 20.91 -1.71
C ASP A 72 -6.91 21.00 -0.30
N GLY A 73 -5.95 20.11 -0.02
CA GLY A 73 -5.28 20.00 1.27
C GLY A 73 -6.09 19.27 2.36
N LYS A 74 -7.31 18.84 2.06
CA LYS A 74 -8.14 18.07 3.00
C LYS A 74 -7.90 16.58 2.86
N TYR A 75 -8.41 15.85 3.83
CA TYR A 75 -8.34 14.40 3.86
C TYR A 75 -9.38 13.78 2.92
N HIS A 76 -8.92 12.86 2.07
CA HIS A 76 -9.74 12.05 1.19
C HIS A 76 -9.37 10.58 1.35
N LEU A 77 -10.36 9.69 1.17
CA LEU A 77 -10.16 8.25 1.16
C LEU A 77 -10.53 7.68 -0.22
N VAL A 78 -9.54 7.12 -0.91
CA VAL A 78 -9.77 6.44 -2.19
C VAL A 78 -9.79 4.93 -2.01
N ARG A 79 -10.75 4.28 -2.67
CA ARG A 79 -10.92 2.83 -2.72
C ARG A 79 -10.97 2.39 -4.17
N PHE A 80 -10.10 1.44 -4.51
CA PHE A 80 -10.02 0.85 -5.84
C PHE A 80 -10.24 -0.66 -5.75
N THR A 81 -11.05 -1.19 -6.66
CA THR A 81 -11.19 -2.63 -6.85
C THR A 81 -10.96 -2.99 -8.31
N ARG A 82 -10.29 -4.12 -8.55
CA ARG A 82 -10.10 -4.71 -9.88
C ARG A 82 -10.65 -6.12 -9.89
N ASN A 83 -11.29 -6.52 -10.99
CA ASN A 83 -11.64 -7.89 -11.31
C ASN A 83 -11.40 -8.14 -12.80
N GLY A 84 -10.26 -8.75 -13.14
CA GLY A 84 -9.82 -8.82 -14.53
C GLY A 84 -9.52 -7.42 -15.08
N GLY A 85 -10.13 -7.08 -16.22
CA GLY A 85 -10.09 -5.73 -16.79
C GLY A 85 -11.14 -4.77 -16.22
N ASN A 86 -12.09 -5.28 -15.44
CA ASN A 86 -13.11 -4.43 -14.80
C ASN A 86 -12.50 -3.75 -13.58
N ALA A 87 -12.85 -2.48 -13.37
CA ALA A 87 -12.37 -1.73 -12.23
C ALA A 87 -13.39 -0.75 -11.70
N THR A 88 -13.33 -0.50 -10.39
CA THR A 88 -14.09 0.57 -9.75
C THR A 88 -13.16 1.48 -8.94
N LEU A 89 -13.52 2.76 -8.88
CA LEU A 89 -12.86 3.77 -8.07
C LEU A 89 -13.93 4.55 -7.31
N GLN A 90 -13.80 4.61 -5.98
CA GLN A 90 -14.64 5.43 -5.13
C GLN A 90 -13.75 6.35 -4.30
N VAL A 91 -14.10 7.63 -4.28
CA VAL A 91 -13.47 8.64 -3.44
C VAL A 91 -14.50 9.05 -2.39
N ASP A 92 -14.11 9.00 -1.12
CA ASP A 92 -14.97 9.31 0.02
C ASP A 92 -16.31 8.56 -0.04
N ASN A 93 -17.42 9.32 -0.10
CA ASN A 93 -18.79 8.85 -0.29
C ASN A 93 -19.37 9.32 -1.63
N TRP A 94 -18.52 9.69 -2.59
CA TRP A 94 -18.94 10.06 -3.94
C TRP A 94 -19.44 8.84 -4.72
N PRO A 95 -20.19 9.06 -5.82
CA PRO A 95 -20.60 7.97 -6.70
C PRO A 95 -19.41 7.11 -7.15
N VAL A 96 -19.64 5.81 -7.31
CA VAL A 96 -18.62 4.88 -7.78
C VAL A 96 -18.37 5.13 -9.27
N ASN A 97 -17.12 5.34 -9.63
CA ASN A 97 -16.68 5.38 -11.03
C ASN A 97 -16.36 3.94 -11.46
N GLU A 98 -16.98 3.48 -12.53
CA GLU A 98 -16.80 2.12 -13.05
C GLU A 98 -16.15 2.15 -14.44
N HIS A 99 -15.25 1.21 -14.68
CA HIS A 99 -14.70 0.93 -16.00
C HIS A 99 -14.94 -0.53 -16.35
N PHE A 100 -15.76 -0.75 -17.36
CA PHE A 100 -15.96 -2.05 -18.00
C PHE A 100 -15.37 -1.96 -19.41
N PRO A 101 -14.27 -2.66 -19.70
CA PRO A 101 -13.72 -2.67 -21.05
C PRO A 101 -14.81 -3.18 -22.01
N SER A 102 -15.17 -2.37 -23.00
CA SER A 102 -15.93 -2.86 -24.13
C SER A 102 -15.06 -3.88 -24.87
N GLY A 103 -15.56 -5.11 -25.04
CA GLY A 103 -14.93 -6.05 -25.96
C GLY A 103 -14.79 -5.38 -27.32
N ASN A 104 -13.61 -5.46 -27.93
CA ASN A 104 -13.39 -4.94 -29.29
C ASN A 104 -14.55 -5.38 -30.19
N SER A 105 -15.15 -4.41 -30.86
CA SER A 105 -16.34 -4.51 -31.70
C SER A 105 -16.34 -5.76 -32.58
N ASP A 106 -17.43 -6.53 -32.50
CA ASP A 106 -17.65 -7.74 -33.30
C ASP A 106 -17.47 -7.50 -34.82
N ILE A 107 -17.61 -6.24 -35.27
CA ILE A 107 -17.56 -5.79 -36.66
C ILE A 107 -16.21 -6.05 -37.35
N GLU A 108 -15.06 -5.85 -36.69
CA GLU A 108 -13.75 -6.14 -37.32
C GLU A 108 -13.43 -7.65 -37.28
N ARG A 109 -13.97 -8.35 -36.29
CA ARG A 109 -13.76 -9.78 -36.04
C ARG A 109 -14.50 -10.66 -37.04
N TYR A 110 -15.74 -10.30 -37.41
CA TYR A 110 -16.49 -10.95 -38.49
C TYR A 110 -15.80 -10.81 -39.86
N GLN A 111 -15.08 -9.71 -40.09
CA GLN A 111 -14.38 -9.48 -41.36
C GLN A 111 -13.07 -10.27 -41.50
N MET A 112 -12.39 -10.61 -40.40
CA MET A 112 -11.19 -11.45 -40.43
C MET A 112 -11.48 -12.96 -40.47
N ALA A 113 -12.60 -13.42 -39.91
CA ALA A 113 -12.99 -14.84 -39.92
C ALA A 113 -13.39 -15.37 -41.32
N ASN A 114 -13.72 -14.48 -42.27
CA ASN A 114 -14.14 -14.84 -43.62
C ASN A 114 -13.00 -15.01 -44.66
N LYS A 115 -11.72 -14.85 -44.27
CA LYS A 115 -10.60 -15.20 -45.15
C LYS A 115 -10.24 -16.68 -44.98
N LYS A 116 -10.86 -17.50 -45.85
CA LYS A 116 -10.64 -18.94 -46.11
C LYS A 116 -9.35 -19.53 -45.55
N ILE A 117 -9.49 -20.38 -44.54
CA ILE A 117 -8.49 -21.39 -44.17
C ILE A 117 -9.19 -22.76 -44.32
N PRO A 118 -8.62 -23.72 -45.05
CA PRO A 118 -9.18 -25.07 -45.10
C PRO A 118 -8.91 -25.75 -43.75
N PHE A 119 -9.92 -25.77 -42.88
CA PHE A 119 -9.82 -26.40 -41.56
C PHE A 119 -10.09 -27.90 -41.63
N LYS A 120 -9.09 -28.71 -41.27
CA LYS A 120 -9.29 -29.98 -40.57
C LYS A 120 -8.59 -29.88 -39.22
N TYR A 121 -9.34 -29.52 -38.18
CA TYR A 121 -9.35 -30.14 -36.85
C TYR A 121 -10.41 -29.44 -35.99
N THR A 122 -11.12 -30.26 -35.22
CA THR A 122 -12.35 -29.99 -34.48
C THR A 122 -12.12 -29.11 -33.26
N ARG A 123 -12.00 -27.79 -33.47
CA ARG A 123 -12.34 -26.79 -32.46
C ARG A 123 -13.23 -25.74 -33.12
N PRO A 124 -14.42 -25.43 -32.57
CA PRO A 124 -15.28 -24.38 -33.10
C PRO A 124 -14.48 -23.09 -33.25
N VAL A 125 -14.57 -22.46 -34.42
CA VAL A 125 -13.89 -21.19 -34.71
C VAL A 125 -14.32 -20.12 -33.68
N GLU A 126 -15.55 -20.18 -33.19
CA GLU A 126 -16.07 -19.44 -32.03
C GLU A 126 -15.19 -19.54 -30.77
N ASP A 127 -14.81 -20.75 -30.34
CA ASP A 127 -14.01 -20.95 -29.12
C ASP A 127 -12.60 -20.36 -29.27
N TRP A 128 -11.99 -20.52 -30.46
CA TRP A 128 -10.68 -19.94 -30.76
C TRP A 128 -10.72 -18.41 -30.87
N LEU A 129 -11.76 -17.88 -31.52
CA LEU A 129 -12.00 -16.44 -31.58
C LEU A 129 -12.20 -15.89 -30.16
N GLN A 130 -12.96 -16.58 -29.30
CA GLN A 130 -13.24 -16.15 -27.92
C GLN A 130 -11.98 -16.19 -27.06
N GLU A 131 -11.08 -17.14 -27.29
CA GLU A 131 -9.76 -17.21 -26.66
C GLU A 131 -8.81 -16.07 -27.10
N LYS A 132 -8.88 -15.66 -28.38
CA LYS A 132 -8.18 -14.47 -28.90
C LYS A 132 -8.81 -13.13 -28.47
N GLY A 133 -10.06 -13.14 -28.04
CA GLY A 133 -10.80 -11.99 -27.51
C GLY A 133 -10.80 -11.89 -25.98
N ARG A 134 -10.22 -12.84 -25.24
CA ARG A 134 -10.07 -12.73 -23.78
C ARG A 134 -9.03 -11.66 -23.47
N GLN A 135 -9.49 -10.53 -22.97
CA GLN A 135 -8.60 -9.61 -22.27
C GLN A 135 -7.90 -10.36 -21.14
N LEU A 136 -6.59 -10.13 -21.00
CA LEU A 136 -5.83 -10.70 -19.89
C LEU A 136 -6.47 -10.24 -18.58
N THR A 137 -6.60 -11.17 -17.63
CA THR A 137 -7.35 -10.93 -16.38
C THR A 137 -6.46 -10.98 -15.14
N ILE A 138 -5.22 -11.39 -15.30
CA ILE A 138 -4.31 -11.70 -14.20
C ILE A 138 -3.24 -10.63 -14.14
N PHE A 139 -3.06 -10.04 -12.96
CA PHE A 139 -1.86 -9.28 -12.63
C PHE A 139 -0.80 -10.28 -12.17
N ASN A 140 0.23 -10.47 -12.97
CA ASN A 140 1.20 -11.54 -12.78
C ASN A 140 2.37 -11.11 -11.89
N THR A 141 2.76 -12.00 -10.98
CA THR A 141 4.06 -11.99 -10.27
C THR A 141 4.41 -10.61 -9.69
N GLN A 142 3.53 -10.08 -8.84
CA GLN A 142 3.70 -8.78 -8.21
C GLN A 142 4.98 -8.76 -7.37
N ALA A 143 5.87 -7.79 -7.62
CA ALA A 143 7.24 -7.78 -7.10
C ALA A 143 7.51 -6.63 -6.13
N THR A 144 6.98 -5.44 -6.39
CA THR A 144 7.23 -4.25 -5.56
C THR A 144 5.99 -3.42 -5.36
N ILE A 145 5.79 -2.92 -4.13
CA ILE A 145 4.95 -1.76 -3.85
C ILE A 145 5.90 -0.60 -3.61
N SER A 146 5.75 0.46 -4.40
CA SER A 146 6.44 1.74 -4.26
C SER A 146 5.43 2.79 -3.81
N ILE A 147 5.85 3.68 -2.91
CA ILE A 147 4.99 4.71 -2.31
C ILE A 147 5.72 6.04 -2.44
N GLY A 148 5.01 7.07 -2.88
CA GLY A 148 5.53 8.44 -2.93
C GLY A 148 6.10 8.90 -4.27
N GLY A 149 6.15 8.03 -5.29
CA GLY A 149 6.36 8.44 -6.70
C GLY A 149 7.74 9.00 -7.08
N ASN A 150 8.68 9.07 -6.14
CA ASN A 150 10.02 9.64 -6.38
C ASN A 150 10.82 8.85 -7.42
N ASP A 151 10.63 7.52 -7.48
CA ASP A 151 11.28 6.63 -8.44
C ASP A 151 10.83 6.85 -9.90
N ARG A 152 9.76 7.63 -10.11
CA ARG A 152 9.17 7.91 -11.42
C ARG A 152 9.06 9.40 -11.75
N LYS A 153 9.79 10.25 -11.03
CA LYS A 153 9.83 11.71 -11.24
C LYS A 153 8.46 12.39 -11.10
N ARG A 154 7.51 11.75 -10.41
CA ARG A 154 6.20 12.31 -10.03
C ARG A 154 6.05 12.23 -8.52
N PRO A 155 6.89 12.93 -7.74
CA PRO A 155 6.94 12.79 -6.30
C PRO A 155 5.64 13.26 -5.67
N TYR A 156 5.16 12.51 -4.69
CA TYR A 156 4.03 12.90 -3.86
C TYR A 156 4.51 13.70 -2.66
N GLN A 157 3.78 14.77 -2.34
CA GLN A 157 3.95 15.55 -1.13
C GLN A 157 2.60 15.70 -0.43
N GLY A 158 2.56 15.35 0.85
CA GLY A 158 1.31 15.28 1.60
C GLY A 158 1.38 14.25 2.73
N GLN A 159 0.22 13.85 3.21
CA GLN A 159 0.08 12.77 4.19
C GLN A 159 -0.56 11.54 3.54
N LEU A 160 -0.05 10.36 3.86
CA LEU A 160 -0.67 9.08 3.51
C LEU A 160 -0.99 8.29 4.78
N SER A 161 -2.11 7.58 4.77
CA SER A 161 -2.59 6.77 5.89
C SER A 161 -3.35 5.55 5.41
N GLY A 162 -3.41 4.54 6.27
CA GLY A 162 -4.29 3.39 6.05
C GLY A 162 -4.05 2.63 4.74
N LEU A 163 -2.83 2.66 4.17
CA LEU A 163 -2.56 1.96 2.90
C LEU A 163 -2.80 0.46 3.06
N TYR A 164 -3.87 0.01 2.42
CA TYR A 164 -4.29 -1.38 2.36
C TYR A 164 -4.15 -1.89 0.94
N TYR A 165 -3.49 -3.03 0.77
CA TYR A 165 -3.42 -3.73 -0.52
C TYR A 165 -3.53 -5.24 -0.33
N ASN A 166 -4.61 -5.84 -0.84
CA ASN A 166 -4.81 -7.31 -0.84
C ASN A 166 -4.54 -8.01 0.51
N GLY A 167 -4.91 -7.38 1.62
CA GLY A 167 -4.72 -7.91 2.97
C GLY A 167 -3.51 -7.31 3.71
N LEU A 168 -2.61 -6.63 3.00
CA LEU A 168 -1.44 -5.99 3.57
C LEU A 168 -1.77 -4.58 4.07
N LYS A 169 -1.52 -4.30 5.36
CA LYS A 169 -1.55 -2.94 5.93
C LYS A 169 -0.16 -2.32 5.83
N VAL A 170 0.20 -1.88 4.63
CA VAL A 170 1.59 -1.59 4.25
C VAL A 170 2.25 -0.52 5.13
N LEU A 171 1.53 0.55 5.50
CA LEU A 171 2.11 1.59 6.37
C LEU A 171 2.32 1.11 7.81
N ASN A 172 1.43 0.27 8.33
CA ASN A 172 1.61 -0.31 9.66
C ASN A 172 2.82 -1.25 9.69
N MET A 173 2.94 -2.12 8.68
CA MET A 173 4.12 -2.98 8.54
C MET A 173 5.41 -2.15 8.42
N ALA A 174 5.36 -0.97 7.79
CA ALA A 174 6.50 -0.07 7.69
C ALA A 174 6.86 0.53 9.05
N ALA A 175 5.86 0.98 9.82
CA ALA A 175 6.03 1.50 11.17
C ALA A 175 6.60 0.45 12.15
N GLU A 176 6.22 -0.82 11.96
CA GLU A 176 6.72 -1.96 12.73
C GLU A 176 8.12 -2.45 12.29
N GLY A 177 8.72 -1.84 11.26
CA GLY A 177 10.06 -2.20 10.80
C GLY A 177 10.14 -3.55 10.08
N HIS A 178 9.09 -3.95 9.36
CA HIS A 178 9.04 -5.23 8.65
C HIS A 178 10.25 -5.38 7.68
N PRO A 179 10.96 -6.54 7.67
CA PRO A 179 12.26 -6.69 6.99
C PRO A 179 12.24 -6.46 5.47
N ASN A 180 11.08 -6.66 4.85
CA ASN A 180 10.87 -6.49 3.41
C ASN A 180 10.48 -5.06 2.99
N ILE A 181 10.41 -4.13 3.94
CA ILE A 181 10.07 -2.72 3.72
C ILE A 181 11.30 -1.86 3.93
N LYS A 182 11.52 -0.92 3.01
CA LYS A 182 12.61 0.05 3.07
C LYS A 182 11.99 1.44 2.97
N VAL A 183 12.37 2.32 3.88
CA VAL A 183 11.91 3.72 3.92
C VAL A 183 13.10 4.60 3.55
N ASN A 184 12.97 5.33 2.44
CA ASN A 184 14.01 6.19 1.91
C ASN A 184 13.45 7.61 1.68
N GLY A 185 14.32 8.62 1.75
CA GLY A 185 13.94 10.01 1.54
C GLY A 185 13.27 10.63 2.78
N SER A 186 12.59 11.75 2.57
CA SER A 186 12.14 12.62 3.66
C SER A 186 10.81 12.20 4.28
N VAL A 187 10.69 10.96 4.74
CA VAL A 187 9.45 10.39 5.34
C VAL A 187 9.48 10.51 6.86
N ARG A 188 8.36 10.84 7.47
CA ARG A 188 8.18 10.86 8.93
C ARG A 188 6.91 10.11 9.31
N LEU A 189 7.00 9.22 10.29
CA LEU A 189 5.82 8.64 10.92
C LEU A 189 5.19 9.66 11.85
N VAL A 190 3.91 9.94 11.66
CA VAL A 190 3.09 10.85 12.46
C VAL A 190 2.18 9.96 13.31
N GLY A 191 2.41 9.94 14.62
CA GLY A 191 1.66 9.06 15.53
C GLY A 191 2.18 9.01 16.95
N ASP A 192 3.49 9.18 17.17
CA ASP A 192 4.01 9.40 18.51
C ASP A 192 4.07 10.90 18.78
N VAL A 193 3.00 11.43 19.38
CA VAL A 193 3.17 12.63 20.20
C VAL A 193 4.22 12.25 21.24
N PRO A 194 5.40 12.89 21.32
CA PRO A 194 6.26 12.66 22.46
C PRO A 194 5.41 13.03 23.66
N THR A 195 5.03 12.05 24.49
CA THR A 195 4.53 12.34 25.83
C THR A 195 5.61 13.21 26.46
N SER A 196 5.33 14.50 26.54
CA SER A 196 6.12 15.46 27.27
C SER A 196 6.20 14.92 28.69
N ARG A 197 7.31 14.23 29.00
CA ARG A 197 7.72 14.05 30.38
C ARG A 197 7.84 15.47 30.94
N GLY A 198 6.94 15.76 31.86
CA GLY A 198 6.54 17.11 32.25
C GLY A 198 7.72 18.03 32.49
N ALA A 199 7.73 19.16 31.78
CA ALA A 199 8.41 20.35 32.27
C ALA A 199 7.44 21.07 33.21
N THR A 200 7.33 20.58 34.44
CA THR A 200 6.79 21.39 35.53
C THR A 200 7.95 22.21 36.10
N ARG A 201 7.82 23.54 35.98
CA ARG A 201 8.74 24.55 36.53
C ARG A 201 8.91 24.37 38.03
N THR A 202 10.15 24.51 38.52
CA THR A 202 10.40 25.07 39.85
C THR A 202 11.64 25.95 39.83
N THR A 203 11.43 27.26 39.79
CA THR A 203 12.38 28.26 40.29
C THR A 203 12.29 28.25 41.80
N THR A 204 13.35 27.84 42.51
CA THR A 204 13.59 28.22 43.91
C THR A 204 15.05 28.01 44.26
N SER A 205 15.69 29.12 44.58
CA SER A 205 16.89 29.32 45.41
C SER A 205 17.43 28.09 46.16
N MET A 206 18.72 27.81 45.96
CA MET A 206 19.51 27.06 46.92
C MET A 206 19.81 27.90 48.18
N PRO A 207 19.85 27.27 49.35
CA PRO A 207 20.84 27.60 50.37
C PRO A 207 21.66 26.36 50.82
N PRO A 208 22.82 26.58 51.46
CA PRO A 208 23.90 25.59 51.59
C PRO A 208 23.85 24.74 52.87
N GLU A 209 24.56 23.59 52.79
CA GLU A 209 25.24 22.78 53.81
C GLU A 209 24.53 22.37 55.13
N MET A 210 24.51 21.06 55.42
CA MET A 210 25.48 20.42 56.33
C MET A 210 25.26 18.91 56.55
N SER A 211 26.38 18.19 56.52
CA SER A 211 26.73 17.04 57.38
C SER A 211 26.08 15.65 57.20
N THR A 212 26.88 14.80 56.53
CA THR A 212 27.29 13.43 56.89
C THR A 212 26.42 12.59 57.83
N THR A 213 26.02 11.40 57.37
CA THR A 213 26.34 10.14 58.09
C THR A 213 26.33 8.97 57.09
N PHE A 214 27.47 8.32 56.92
CA PHE A 214 27.58 7.00 56.31
C PHE A 214 27.26 5.97 57.38
N ILE A 215 26.34 5.03 57.09
CA ILE A 215 26.33 3.73 57.77
C ILE A 215 26.15 2.65 56.70
N GLU A 216 27.12 1.74 56.73
CA GLU A 216 27.36 0.61 55.85
C GLU A 216 26.34 -0.51 56.04
N THR A 217 25.97 -1.23 54.96
CA THR A 217 25.59 -2.66 55.04
C THR A 217 25.93 -3.38 53.73
N THR A 218 27.20 -3.76 53.61
CA THR A 218 27.71 -5.12 53.33
C THR A 218 26.73 -6.17 52.77
N THR A 219 27.07 -6.67 51.56
CA THR A 219 27.08 -8.11 51.15
C THR A 219 25.74 -8.76 50.72
N THR A 220 25.61 -9.63 49.71
CA THR A 220 26.54 -10.55 48.98
C THR A 220 26.08 -10.79 47.54
N LEU A 221 27.03 -11.04 46.63
CA LEU A 221 26.82 -11.66 45.32
C LEU A 221 26.50 -13.17 45.42
N SER A 222 25.82 -13.72 44.41
CA SER A 222 25.82 -15.16 44.09
C SER A 222 25.66 -15.36 42.57
N THR A 223 26.48 -16.25 41.99
CA THR A 223 26.74 -16.37 40.56
C THR A 223 26.48 -17.81 40.05
N THR A 224 26.03 -17.94 38.80
CA THR A 224 26.23 -19.08 37.84
C THR A 224 25.41 -20.38 38.12
N THR A 225 24.97 -21.23 37.17
CA THR A 225 25.40 -21.63 35.80
C THR A 225 24.27 -22.25 34.93
N THR A 226 24.37 -22.07 33.60
CA THR A 226 24.04 -22.94 32.42
C THR A 226 22.92 -24.01 32.43
N ARG A 227 22.05 -24.03 31.38
CA ARG A 227 22.12 -24.93 30.19
C ARG A 227 20.80 -24.92 29.38
N LYS A 228 20.92 -24.87 28.04
CA LYS A 228 19.86 -25.02 27.01
C LYS A 228 19.10 -26.34 27.12
N GLN A 229 17.78 -26.32 26.83
CA GLN A 229 17.08 -27.33 26.02
C GLN A 229 15.79 -26.71 25.42
N ARG A 230 15.39 -27.25 24.27
CA ARG A 230 14.47 -26.70 23.25
C ARG A 230 13.26 -27.63 23.12
N SER A 231 12.03 -27.11 23.11
CA SER A 231 10.87 -27.76 22.43
C SER A 231 9.75 -26.74 22.09
N PRO A 232 8.85 -27.06 21.12
CA PRO A 232 8.14 -26.11 20.24
C PRO A 232 6.80 -25.57 20.78
N PRO A 233 6.21 -24.52 20.18
CA PRO A 233 4.92 -24.01 20.61
C PRO A 233 3.78 -24.85 20.02
N SER A 234 2.92 -25.37 20.88
CA SER A 234 1.56 -25.79 20.56
C SER A 234 0.61 -24.81 21.24
N ILE A 235 -0.11 -23.99 20.46
CA ILE A 235 -1.23 -23.23 21.00
C ILE A 235 -2.47 -23.57 20.17
N GLN A 236 -3.43 -24.12 20.91
CA GLN A 236 -4.78 -24.46 20.49
C GLN A 236 -5.58 -23.20 20.18
N VAL A 237 -6.41 -23.28 19.14
CA VAL A 237 -7.42 -22.27 18.82
C VAL A 237 -8.63 -22.48 19.73
N GLN A 238 -9.01 -21.45 20.48
CA GLN A 238 -10.36 -21.29 21.02
C GLN A 238 -10.82 -19.84 20.80
N LEU A 239 -11.91 -19.68 20.05
CA LEU A 239 -12.66 -18.44 19.87
C LEU A 239 -13.60 -18.23 21.07
N PHE A 240 -13.59 -17.03 21.65
CA PHE A 240 -14.74 -16.23 22.14
C PHE A 240 -14.17 -14.80 22.27
N GLY A 241 -14.71 -13.70 21.75
CA GLY A 241 -16.07 -13.18 21.88
C GLY A 241 -15.96 -11.75 22.43
N THR A 242 -16.43 -10.78 21.63
CA THR A 242 -16.83 -9.40 21.98
C THR A 242 -15.80 -8.32 22.33
N ASN A 243 -15.91 -7.21 21.58
CA ASN A 243 -15.61 -5.81 21.84
C ASN A 243 -14.26 -5.42 22.46
N GLU A 244 -13.43 -4.75 21.67
CA GLU A 244 -12.65 -3.61 22.14
C GLU A 244 -12.23 -2.70 20.97
N ARG A 245 -12.38 -1.39 21.18
CA ARG A 245 -11.89 -0.33 20.29
C ARG A 245 -10.38 -0.46 20.17
N CYS A 246 -9.85 -0.41 18.95
CA CYS A 246 -8.41 -0.27 18.74
C CYS A 246 -8.15 0.95 17.84
N THR A 247 -7.81 2.04 18.48
CA THR A 247 -7.29 3.28 17.90
C THR A 247 -5.78 3.14 17.69
N SER A 248 -5.33 3.18 16.44
CA SER A 248 -4.01 3.71 16.03
C SER A 248 -3.89 3.59 14.52
N GLU A 249 -4.28 4.64 13.78
CA GLU A 249 -3.95 4.76 12.36
C GLU A 249 -2.57 5.39 12.23
N GLY A 250 -1.63 4.67 11.61
CA GLY A 250 -0.31 5.21 11.28
C GLY A 250 -0.41 6.14 10.07
N PHE A 251 0.00 7.40 10.24
CA PHE A 251 0.13 8.39 9.17
C PHE A 251 1.62 8.56 8.82
N LEU A 252 1.97 8.65 7.54
CA LEU A 252 3.30 9.06 7.08
C LEU A 252 3.21 10.46 6.45
N GLN A 253 4.13 11.35 6.79
CA GLN A 253 4.24 12.71 6.25
C GLN A 253 5.63 12.94 5.64
N TYR A 254 5.67 13.44 4.41
CA TYR A 254 6.92 13.87 3.76
C TYR A 254 7.16 15.37 3.94
N ALA A 255 8.40 15.77 4.25
CA ALA A 255 8.81 17.18 4.41
C ALA A 255 9.99 17.55 3.49
N PRO A 256 10.11 18.80 3.01
CA PRO A 256 11.21 19.22 2.15
C PRO A 256 12.52 19.41 2.95
N SER A 257 13.65 19.10 2.30
CA SER A 257 14.98 19.46 2.80
C SER A 257 15.18 20.98 2.71
N PRO A 258 15.86 21.63 3.68
CA PRO A 258 16.16 23.05 3.60
C PRO A 258 17.15 23.31 2.46
N SER A 259 16.83 24.32 1.63
CA SER A 259 17.74 24.87 0.62
C SER A 259 18.97 25.48 1.29
N GLN A 260 20.16 25.14 0.78
CA GLN A 260 21.39 25.89 1.06
C GLN A 260 21.39 27.22 0.30
#